data_AF-A0A0I9T8Y9-F1
#
_entry.id   AF-A0A0I9T8Y9-F1
#
_cell.length_a   1.000
_cell.length_b   1.000
_cell.length_c   1.000
_cell.angle_alpha   90.00
_cell.angle_beta   90.00
_cell.angle_gamma   90.00
#
_symmetry.space_group_name_H-M   'P 1'
#
loop_
_entity.id
_entity.type
_entity.pdbx_description
1 polymer ?
#
loop_
_entity_poly.entity_id
_entity_poly.type
_entity_poly.pdbx_seq_one_letter_code
_entity_poly.pdbx_strand_id
1 'polypeptide(L)'
;MSYVVTAPEALRRAAAKVRQLRQRAVDVNAESETPAITAVVAPALDDDSERVATYLVRYGKQYRQTIAAAAAILEEFAVALDAGAAKYSAAEVDNITALSYRP
;
A
#
# COMPACT_ATOMS: atom_id res chain seq x y z
N MET A 1 -9.85 -37.29 -5.51
CA MET A 1 -9.13 -36.02 -5.69
C MET A 1 -9.94 -34.93 -5.01
N SER A 2 -9.33 -34.16 -4.11
CA SER A 2 -10.00 -33.02 -3.45
C SER A 2 -10.11 -31.89 -4.45
N TYR A 3 -11.33 -31.41 -4.71
CA TYR A 3 -11.54 -30.19 -5.49
C TYR A 3 -11.11 -28.99 -4.65
N VAL A 4 -10.05 -28.29 -5.09
CA VAL A 4 -9.67 -27.00 -4.52
C VAL A 4 -10.61 -25.96 -5.11
N VAL A 5 -11.54 -25.46 -4.32
CA VAL A 5 -12.38 -24.30 -4.69
C VAL A 5 -11.51 -23.06 -4.54
N THR A 6 -11.26 -22.35 -5.65
CA THR A 6 -10.56 -21.07 -5.60
C THR A 6 -11.59 -19.93 -5.51
N ALA A 7 -11.19 -18.78 -4.97
CA ALA A 7 -12.07 -17.61 -4.84
C ALA A 7 -11.41 -16.37 -5.47
N PRO A 8 -11.21 -16.35 -6.80
CA PRO A 8 -10.51 -15.25 -7.49
C PRO A 8 -11.21 -13.90 -7.26
N GLU A 9 -12.54 -13.90 -7.14
CA GLU A 9 -13.31 -12.70 -6.80
C GLU A 9 -13.01 -12.13 -5.40
N ALA A 10 -12.68 -12.99 -4.43
CA ALA A 10 -12.27 -12.52 -3.11
C ALA A 10 -10.94 -11.76 -3.17
N LEU A 11 -10.00 -12.23 -4.00
CA LEU A 11 -8.71 -11.57 -4.23
C LEU A 11 -8.88 -10.23 -4.96
N ARG A 12 -9.74 -10.15 -5.98
CA ARG A 12 -10.07 -8.89 -6.67
C ARG A 12 -10.67 -7.86 -5.72
N ARG A 13 -11.63 -8.28 -4.87
CA ARG A 13 -12.20 -7.41 -3.83
C ARG A 13 -11.16 -6.94 -2.82
N ALA A 14 -10.26 -7.83 -2.40
CA ALA A 14 -9.16 -7.48 -1.51
C ALA A 14 -8.22 -6.46 -2.16
N ALA A 15 -7.84 -6.65 -3.43
CA ALA A 15 -7.00 -5.70 -4.17
C ALA A 15 -7.64 -4.31 -4.25
N ALA A 16 -8.93 -4.23 -4.57
CA ALA A 16 -9.68 -2.98 -4.56
C ALA A 16 -9.68 -2.31 -3.16
N LYS A 17 -9.85 -3.09 -2.10
CA LYS A 17 -9.83 -2.57 -0.72
C LYS A 17 -8.46 -2.05 -0.31
N VAL A 18 -7.39 -2.72 -0.71
CA VAL A 18 -6.01 -2.29 -0.47
C VAL A 18 -5.74 -0.97 -1.20
N ARG A 19 -6.18 -0.80 -2.45
CA ARG A 19 -6.05 0.48 -3.16
C ARG A 19 -6.85 1.61 -2.50
N GLN A 20 -8.04 1.33 -1.97
CA GLN A 20 -8.78 2.30 -1.16
C GLN A 20 -8.02 2.70 0.10
N LEU A 21 -7.39 1.74 0.79
CA LEU A 21 -6.57 2.01 1.97
C LEU A 21 -5.36 2.87 1.61
N ARG A 22 -4.68 2.55 0.50
CA ARG A 22 -3.58 3.35 -0.04
C ARG A 22 -4.01 4.79 -0.30
N GLN A 23 -5.12 4.99 -1.02
CA GLN A 23 -5.62 6.33 -1.31
C GLN A 23 -5.92 7.10 -0.03
N ARG A 24 -6.62 6.47 0.92
CA ARG A 24 -6.90 7.08 2.22
C ARG A 24 -5.62 7.45 2.97
N ALA A 25 -4.59 6.62 2.93
CA ALA A 25 -3.29 6.91 3.55
C ALA A 25 -2.59 8.11 2.91
N VAL A 26 -2.73 8.31 1.59
CA VAL A 26 -2.22 9.52 0.92
C VAL A 26 -3.05 10.75 1.30
N ASP A 27 -4.38 10.64 1.28
CA ASP A 27 -5.29 11.76 1.52
C ASP A 27 -5.13 12.34 2.94
N VAL A 28 -5.10 11.47 3.96
CA VAL A 28 -4.92 11.92 5.36
C VAL A 28 -3.54 12.52 5.61
N ASN A 29 -2.59 12.30 4.72
CA ASN A 29 -1.22 12.81 4.80
C ASN A 29 -0.93 13.93 3.81
N ALA A 30 -1.92 14.39 3.04
CA ALA A 30 -1.72 15.44 2.05
C ALA A 30 -1.14 16.72 2.65
N GLU A 31 -1.58 17.10 3.86
CA GLU A 31 -1.04 18.26 4.58
C GLU A 31 0.44 18.09 4.96
N SER A 32 0.89 16.86 5.16
CA SER A 32 2.30 16.57 5.48
C SER A 32 3.23 16.90 4.32
N GLU A 33 2.74 16.99 3.08
CA GLU A 33 3.50 17.44 1.91
C GLU A 33 3.77 18.96 1.93
N THR A 34 3.00 19.72 2.71
CA THR A 34 3.26 21.15 2.92
C THR A 34 4.51 21.36 3.79
N PRO A 35 5.24 22.48 3.64
CA PRO A 35 6.45 22.72 4.42
C PRO A 35 6.28 22.74 5.95
N ALA A 36 5.05 22.76 6.48
CA ALA A 36 4.75 22.91 7.90
C ALA A 36 5.56 21.96 8.82
N ILE A 37 5.74 20.70 8.42
CA ILE A 37 6.48 19.70 9.22
C ILE A 37 7.98 19.61 8.88
N THR A 38 8.43 20.28 7.82
CA THR A 38 9.83 20.25 7.35
C THR A 38 10.55 21.60 7.42
N ALA A 39 9.83 22.66 7.80
CA ALA A 39 10.33 24.03 7.92
C ALA A 39 10.16 24.58 9.35
N VAL A 40 10.22 23.69 10.35
CA VAL A 40 10.19 24.08 11.76
C VAL A 40 11.42 24.95 12.07
N VAL A 41 11.19 26.11 12.67
CA VAL A 41 12.23 27.06 13.07
C VAL A 41 12.37 27.03 14.60
N ALA A 42 13.60 27.25 15.08
CA ALA A 42 13.88 27.35 16.51
C ALA A 42 13.10 28.53 17.13
N PRO A 43 12.41 28.34 18.27
CA PRO A 43 11.66 29.41 18.93
C PRO A 43 12.58 30.46 19.60
N ALA A 44 13.84 30.11 19.86
CA ALA A 44 14.87 30.98 20.42
C ALA A 44 16.26 30.55 19.92
N LEU A 45 17.29 31.35 20.25
CA LEU A 45 18.69 31.15 19.82
C LEU A 45 19.49 30.19 20.72
N ASP A 46 18.85 29.53 21.69
CA ASP A 46 19.52 28.56 22.55
C ASP A 46 19.72 27.22 21.84
N ASP A 47 20.77 26.51 22.22
CA ASP A 47 21.16 25.21 21.63
C ASP A 47 20.03 24.16 21.73
N ASP A 48 19.18 24.21 22.76
CA ASP A 48 18.07 23.27 22.92
C ASP A 48 16.97 23.55 21.88
N SER A 49 16.62 24.82 21.67
CA SER A 49 15.68 25.27 20.62
C SER A 49 16.14 24.87 19.22
N GLU A 50 17.42 25.09 18.89
CA GLU A 50 17.99 24.69 17.59
C GLU A 50 18.02 23.17 17.40
N ARG A 51 18.38 22.42 18.46
CA ARG A 51 18.40 20.95 18.44
C ARG A 51 17.01 20.38 18.19
N VAL A 52 15.98 20.92 18.87
CA VAL A 52 14.59 20.47 18.71
C VAL A 52 14.07 20.78 17.31
N ALA A 53 14.28 21.99 16.79
CA ALA A 53 13.87 22.34 15.44
C ALA A 53 14.53 21.42 14.39
N THR A 54 15.84 21.18 14.51
CA THR A 54 16.58 20.26 13.64
C THR A 54 16.04 18.84 13.71
N TYR A 55 15.72 18.35 14.92
CA TYR A 55 15.11 17.04 15.11
C TYR A 55 13.75 16.94 14.42
N LEU A 56 12.87 17.92 14.62
CA LEU A 56 11.52 17.93 14.05
C LEU A 56 11.54 17.98 12.52
N VAL A 57 12.41 18.79 11.91
CA VAL A 57 12.58 18.83 10.45
C VAL A 57 13.01 17.48 9.90
N ARG A 58 13.99 16.83 10.55
CA ARG A 58 14.43 15.48 10.15
C ARG A 58 13.31 14.46 10.29
N TYR A 59 12.57 14.51 11.40
CA TYR A 59 11.44 13.60 11.65
C TYR A 59 10.33 13.79 10.61
N GLY A 60 9.98 15.04 10.26
CA GLY A 60 9.02 15.34 9.21
C GLY A 60 9.42 14.78 7.84
N LYS A 61 10.71 14.88 7.46
CA LYS A 61 11.22 14.27 6.23
C LYS A 61 11.11 12.75 6.25
N GLN A 62 11.49 12.11 7.37
CA GLN A 62 11.40 10.66 7.53
C GLN A 62 9.95 10.17 7.50
N TYR A 63 9.03 10.95 8.07
CA TYR A 63 7.60 10.67 8.02
C TYR A 63 7.09 10.63 6.57
N ARG A 64 7.40 11.65 5.75
CA ARG A 64 7.03 11.65 4.32
C ARG A 64 7.56 10.45 3.56
N GLN A 65 8.83 10.10 3.78
CA GLN A 65 9.44 8.91 3.17
C GLN A 65 8.71 7.63 3.58
N THR A 66 8.29 7.54 4.85
CA THR A 66 7.55 6.39 5.38
C THR A 66 6.18 6.26 4.72
N ILE A 67 5.43 7.37 4.58
CA ILE A 67 4.12 7.35 3.91
C ILE A 67 4.26 6.99 2.43
N ALA A 68 5.27 7.54 1.74
CA ALA A 68 5.55 7.19 0.34
C ALA A 68 5.87 5.69 0.17
N ALA A 69 6.72 5.13 1.05
CA ALA A 69 7.05 3.71 1.04
C ALA A 69 5.81 2.84 1.34
N ALA A 70 5.00 3.22 2.32
CA ALA A 70 3.75 2.53 2.63
C ALA A 70 2.78 2.53 1.44
N ALA A 71 2.65 3.65 0.74
CA ALA A 71 1.80 3.75 -0.44
C ALA A 71 2.27 2.85 -1.58
N ALA A 72 3.60 2.72 -1.78
CA ALA A 72 4.17 1.80 -2.77
C ALA A 72 3.91 0.34 -2.40
N ILE A 73 4.16 -0.05 -1.15
CA ILE A 73 3.91 -1.42 -0.65
C ILE A 73 2.45 -1.82 -0.83
N LEU A 74 1.51 -0.91 -0.53
CA LEU A 74 0.08 -1.19 -0.72
C LEU A 74 -0.28 -1.38 -2.19
N GLU A 75 0.31 -0.62 -3.12
CA GLU A 75 0.06 -0.81 -4.55
C GLU A 75 0.63 -2.16 -5.03
N GLU A 76 1.87 -2.48 -4.67
CA GLU A 76 2.50 -3.77 -5.01
C GLU A 76 1.69 -4.95 -4.48
N PHE A 77 1.17 -4.84 -3.25
CA PHE A 77 0.31 -5.86 -2.68
C PHE A 77 -1.01 -6.01 -3.45
N ALA A 78 -1.64 -4.91 -3.86
CA ALA A 78 -2.85 -4.97 -4.68
C ALA A 78 -2.58 -5.63 -6.05
N VAL A 79 -1.44 -5.30 -6.69
CA VAL A 79 -1.01 -5.94 -7.94
C VAL A 79 -0.78 -7.45 -7.75
N ALA A 80 -0.15 -7.85 -6.65
CA ALA A 80 0.05 -9.27 -6.34
C ALA A 80 -1.27 -10.03 -6.15
N LEU A 81 -2.26 -9.39 -5.51
CA LEU A 81 -3.61 -9.96 -5.34
C LEU A 81 -4.33 -10.12 -6.69
N ASP A 82 -4.25 -9.13 -7.58
CA ASP A 82 -4.83 -9.21 -8.93
C ASP A 82 -4.16 -10.33 -9.76
N ALA A 83 -2.83 -10.44 -9.68
CA ALA A 83 -2.09 -11.50 -10.35
C ALA A 83 -2.47 -12.88 -9.80
N GLY A 84 -2.67 -13.01 -8.49
CA GLY A 84 -3.18 -14.23 -7.85
C GLY A 84 -4.58 -14.59 -8.34
N ALA A 85 -5.49 -13.61 -8.42
CA ALA A 85 -6.83 -13.80 -8.94
C ALA A 85 -6.83 -14.29 -10.40
N ALA A 86 -5.97 -13.73 -11.25
CA ALA A 86 -5.83 -14.15 -12.64
C ALA A 86 -5.34 -15.60 -12.76
N LYS A 87 -4.33 -15.98 -11.96
CA LYS A 87 -3.79 -17.36 -11.94
C LYS A 87 -4.84 -18.39 -11.52
N TYR A 88 -5.59 -18.10 -10.45
CA TYR A 88 -6.65 -19.01 -9.99
C TYR A 88 -7.79 -19.11 -10.99
N SER A 89 -8.21 -17.99 -11.60
CA SER A 89 -9.24 -17.99 -12.64
C SER A 89 -8.82 -18.79 -13.87
N ALA A 90 -7.55 -18.70 -14.29
CA ALA A 90 -7.03 -19.50 -15.41
C ALA A 90 -7.02 -21.00 -15.08
N ALA A 91 -6.57 -21.37 -13.88
CA ALA A 91 -6.56 -22.77 -13.44
C ALA A 91 -7.98 -23.37 -13.37
N GLU A 92 -9.00 -22.61 -12.99
CA GLU A 92 -10.39 -23.06 -13.02
C GLU A 92 -10.87 -23.36 -14.44
N VAL A 93 -10.53 -22.50 -15.41
CA VAL A 93 -10.85 -22.72 -16.83
C VAL A 93 -10.15 -23.97 -17.36
N ASP A 94 -8.85 -24.12 -17.09
CA ASP A 94 -8.07 -25.29 -17.53
C ASP A 94 -8.64 -26.60 -16.98
N ASN A 95 -9.08 -26.60 -15.70
CA ASN A 95 -9.73 -27.75 -15.08
C ASN A 95 -11.07 -28.10 -15.76
N ILE A 96 -11.90 -27.10 -16.08
CA ILE A 96 -13.17 -27.31 -16.79
C ILE A 96 -12.90 -27.89 -18.19
N THR A 97 -11.92 -27.35 -18.93
CA THR A 97 -11.51 -27.87 -20.24
C THR A 97 -10.99 -29.30 -20.15
N ALA A 98 -10.15 -29.63 -19.17
CA ALA A 98 -9.65 -31.00 -19.00
C ALA A 98 -10.76 -32.01 -18.69
N LEU A 99 -11.78 -31.59 -17.93
CA LEU A 99 -12.95 -32.42 -17.61
C LEU A 99 -13.86 -32.64 -18.83
N SER A 100 -14.02 -31.63 -19.70
CA SER A 100 -14.87 -31.77 -20.90
C SER A 100 -14.29 -32.68 -21.98
N TYR A 101 -12.98 -32.96 -21.94
CA TYR A 101 -12.30 -33.88 -22.85
C TYR A 101 -12.16 -35.33 -22.33
N ARG A 102 -12.65 -35.64 -21.12
CA ARG A 102 -12.69 -37.02 -20.61
C ARG A 102 -13.97 -37.75 -21.11
N PRO A 103 -13.85 -38.94 -21.72
CA PRO A 103 -15.00 -39.75 -22.15
C PRO A 103 -15.77 -40.36 -20.97
#